data_AF-A0A1F5NG41-F1
#
_entry.id   AF-A0A1F5NG41-F1
#
_cell.length_a   1.000
_cell.length_b   1.000
_cell.length_c   1.000
_cell.angle_alpha   90.00
_cell.angle_beta   90.00
_cell.angle_gamma   90.00
#
_symmetry.space_group_name_H-M   'P 1'
#
loop_
_entity.id
_entity.type
_entity.pdbx_description
1 polymer ?
#
loop_
_entity_poly.entity_id
_entity_poly.type
_entity_poly.pdbx_seq_one_letter_code
_entity_poly.pdbx_strand_id
1 'polypeptide(L)'
;MAKTIIMPSGKRANLFTIILVIIVLVSGYVWYSYLKNRPSAAVTSRQQSTEAGKEFVGLLKTLAAVRIDTSFFSSPGFQSLKAGAGLPQTPSARGRNNPFSSLR
;
A
#
# COMPACT_ATOMS: atom_id res chain seq x y z
N MET A 1 76.02 5.54 -41.31
CA MET A 1 75.23 5.24 -40.09
C MET A 1 74.06 6.22 -40.03
N ALA A 2 72.83 5.77 -40.28
CA ALA A 2 71.64 6.62 -40.25
C ALA A 2 70.88 6.40 -38.93
N LYS A 3 70.69 7.47 -38.16
CA LYS A 3 69.99 7.47 -36.88
C LYS A 3 68.54 7.90 -37.11
N THR A 4 67.60 6.95 -36.99
CA THR A 4 66.16 7.21 -37.12
C THR A 4 65.61 7.83 -35.84
N ILE A 5 64.96 8.99 -35.96
CA ILE A 5 64.29 9.70 -34.87
C ILE A 5 62.91 9.07 -34.69
N ILE A 6 62.71 8.36 -33.57
CA ILE A 6 61.41 7.83 -33.17
C ILE A 6 60.65 8.95 -32.47
N MET A 7 59.61 9.48 -33.12
CA MET A 7 58.70 10.43 -32.49
C MET A 7 57.77 9.71 -31.49
N PRO A 8 57.61 10.21 -30.25
CA PRO A 8 56.73 9.59 -29.27
C PRO A 8 55.25 9.90 -29.58
N SER A 9 54.51 8.92 -30.08
CA SER A 9 53.05 9.02 -30.34
C SER A 9 52.17 8.81 -29.09
N GLY A 10 52.75 8.81 -27.88
CA GLY A 10 52.06 8.42 -26.64
C GLY A 10 51.20 9.50 -25.96
N LYS A 11 51.19 10.76 -26.43
CA LYS A 11 50.43 11.85 -25.75
C LYS A 11 48.99 12.00 -26.24
N ARG A 12 48.71 11.60 -27.48
CA ARG A 12 47.38 11.78 -28.10
C ARG A 12 46.35 10.82 -27.51
N ALA A 13 46.73 9.56 -27.29
CA ALA A 13 45.86 8.56 -26.67
C ALA A 13 45.41 9.01 -25.26
N ASN A 14 46.35 9.49 -24.44
CA ASN A 14 46.06 10.01 -23.10
C ASN A 14 45.12 11.23 -23.16
N LEU A 15 45.31 12.13 -24.13
CA LEU A 15 44.43 13.28 -24.31
C LEU A 15 43.01 12.85 -24.70
N PHE A 16 42.86 11.88 -25.60
CA PHE A 16 41.55 11.33 -25.97
C PHE A 16 40.87 10.64 -24.78
N THR A 17 41.61 9.89 -23.97
CA THR A 17 41.07 9.25 -22.76
C THR A 17 40.60 10.30 -21.75
N ILE A 18 41.38 11.36 -21.53
CA ILE A 18 41.00 12.45 -20.62
C ILE A 18 39.73 13.16 -21.12
N ILE A 19 39.66 13.49 -22.41
CA ILE A 19 38.47 14.12 -23.00
C ILE A 19 37.25 13.21 -22.85
N LEU A 20 37.39 11.92 -23.09
CA LEU A 20 36.31 10.95 -22.95
C LEU A 20 35.81 10.86 -21.51
N VAL A 21 36.72 10.81 -20.53
CA VAL A 21 36.35 10.82 -19.10
C VAL A 21 35.60 12.10 -18.73
N ILE A 22 36.04 13.25 -19.21
CA ILE A 22 35.35 14.53 -18.98
C ILE A 22 33.94 14.50 -19.56
N ILE A 23 33.76 14.01 -20.79
CA ILE A 23 32.45 13.91 -21.43
C ILE A 23 31.51 12.99 -20.64
N VAL A 24 32.00 11.85 -20.14
CA VAL A 24 31.21 10.93 -19.31
C VAL A 24 30.79 11.60 -18.00
N LEU A 25 31.69 12.31 -17.34
CA LEU A 25 31.40 13.03 -16.10
C LEU A 25 30.38 14.16 -16.30
N VAL A 26 30.55 14.96 -17.36
CA VAL A 26 29.61 16.05 -17.69
C VAL A 26 28.24 15.49 -18.06
N SER A 27 28.19 14.44 -18.89
CA SER A 27 26.93 13.80 -19.28
C SER A 27 26.21 13.18 -18.09
N GLY A 28 26.95 12.52 -17.18
CA GLY A 28 26.41 11.98 -15.94
C GLY A 28 25.89 13.07 -15.01
N TYR A 29 26.60 14.19 -14.87
CA TYR A 29 26.19 15.32 -14.04
C TYR A 29 24.94 16.02 -14.59
N VAL A 30 24.87 16.23 -15.91
CA VAL A 30 23.71 16.81 -16.59
C VAL A 30 22.50 15.88 -16.45
N TRP A 31 22.69 14.57 -16.69
CA TRP A 31 21.63 13.57 -16.51
C TRP A 31 21.11 13.54 -15.08
N TYR A 32 22.00 13.50 -14.09
CA TYR A 32 21.65 13.48 -12.67
C TYR A 32 20.93 14.76 -12.24
N SER A 33 21.43 15.93 -12.64
CA SER A 33 20.76 17.21 -12.34
C SER A 33 19.38 17.30 -13.00
N TYR A 34 19.26 16.80 -14.21
CA TYR A 34 17.98 16.77 -14.93
C TYR A 34 16.98 15.80 -14.27
N LEU A 35 17.44 14.65 -13.78
CA LEU A 35 16.60 13.69 -13.07
C LEU A 35 16.23 14.15 -11.66
N LYS A 36 17.13 14.86 -10.97
CA LYS A 36 16.88 15.45 -9.64
C LYS A 36 15.86 16.58 -9.69
N ASN A 37 15.87 17.38 -10.74
CA ASN A 37 14.96 18.52 -10.91
C ASN A 37 13.64 18.15 -11.56
N ARG A 38 13.51 16.93 -12.10
CA ARG A 38 12.21 16.38 -12.41
C ARG A 38 11.55 16.05 -11.07
N PRO A 39 10.34 16.57 -10.78
CA PRO A 39 9.55 15.97 -9.72
C PRO A 39 9.49 14.49 -10.10
N SER A 40 10.05 13.62 -9.25
CA SER A 40 9.73 12.21 -9.31
C SER A 40 8.24 12.17 -9.51
N ALA A 41 7.74 11.36 -10.45
CA ALA A 41 6.33 11.05 -10.47
C ALA A 41 6.08 10.29 -9.15
N ALA A 42 6.01 11.06 -8.06
CA ALA A 42 5.26 10.73 -6.90
C ALA A 42 3.95 10.29 -7.52
N VAL A 43 3.63 9.02 -7.34
CA VAL A 43 2.24 8.65 -7.25
C VAL A 43 1.71 9.68 -6.27
N THR A 44 1.06 10.71 -6.80
CA THR A 44 0.17 11.55 -6.04
C THR A 44 -0.81 10.52 -5.51
N SER A 45 -0.51 9.98 -4.33
CA SER A 45 -1.56 9.63 -3.40
C SER A 45 -2.32 10.93 -3.34
N ARG A 46 -3.42 10.96 -4.10
CA ARG A 46 -4.35 12.03 -4.09
C ARG A 46 -4.83 11.98 -2.65
N GLN A 47 -4.16 12.72 -1.77
CA GLN A 47 -4.64 13.06 -0.46
C GLN A 47 -5.78 14.03 -0.74
N GLN A 48 -6.83 13.46 -1.32
CA GLN A 48 -8.10 14.06 -1.55
C GLN A 48 -8.70 14.16 -0.16
N SER A 49 -8.18 15.14 0.58
CA SER A 49 -8.71 15.64 1.83
C SER A 49 -9.96 16.47 1.50
N THR A 50 -10.84 15.97 0.65
CA THR A 50 -12.12 16.61 0.32
C THR A 50 -13.14 16.03 1.27
N GLU A 51 -13.70 16.89 2.12
CA GLU A 51 -14.86 16.71 3.01
C GLU A 51 -15.07 15.36 3.73
N ALA A 52 -15.12 14.23 3.02
CA ALA A 52 -15.32 12.87 3.52
C ALA A 52 -14.41 12.49 4.71
N GLY A 53 -13.16 12.94 4.73
CA GLY A 53 -12.26 12.71 5.87
C GLY A 53 -12.69 13.45 7.15
N LYS A 54 -13.26 14.66 7.01
CA LYS A 54 -13.77 15.45 8.14
C LYS A 54 -15.11 14.89 8.64
N GLU A 55 -15.99 14.51 7.72
CA GLU A 55 -17.25 13.82 8.02
C GLU A 55 -17.02 12.49 8.75
N PHE A 56 -16.03 11.70 8.31
CA PHE A 56 -15.67 10.44 8.97
C PHE A 56 -15.15 10.64 10.39
N VAL A 57 -14.31 11.66 10.61
CA VAL A 57 -13.85 12.02 11.97
C VAL A 57 -15.00 12.54 12.84
N GLY A 58 -15.96 13.27 12.26
CA GLY A 58 -17.19 13.69 12.93
C GLY A 58 -18.04 12.50 13.37
N LEU A 59 -18.29 11.54 12.47
CA LEU A 59 -19.02 10.30 12.74
C LEU A 59 -18.34 9.46 13.83
N LEU A 60 -17.02 9.35 13.81
CA LEU A 60 -16.28 8.63 14.85
C LEU A 60 -16.42 9.30 16.23
N LYS A 61 -16.43 10.63 16.29
CA LYS A 61 -16.69 11.36 17.56
C LYS A 61 -18.10 11.13 18.06
N THR A 62 -19.10 11.13 17.17
CA THR A 62 -20.48 10.81 17.53
C THR A 62 -20.60 9.37 18.03
N LEU A 63 -19.98 8.41 17.34
CA LEU A 63 -19.99 7.00 17.76
C LEU A 63 -19.29 6.79 19.11
N ALA A 64 -18.19 7.49 19.37
CA ALA A 64 -17.50 7.45 20.66
C ALA A 64 -18.33 8.06 21.81
N ALA A 65 -19.20 9.03 21.50
CA ALA A 65 -20.13 9.62 22.46
C ALA A 65 -21.35 8.75 22.74
N VAL A 66 -21.71 7.84 21.82
CA VAL A 66 -22.79 6.87 22.01
C VAL A 66 -22.30 5.78 22.97
N ARG A 67 -22.65 5.92 24.25
CA ARG A 67 -22.54 4.84 25.23
C ARG A 67 -23.82 4.01 25.19
N ILE A 68 -23.70 2.76 24.78
CA ILE A 68 -24.80 1.80 24.90
C ILE A 68 -24.97 1.49 26.38
N ASP A 69 -26.15 1.79 26.91
CA ASP A 69 -26.51 1.44 28.28
C ASP A 69 -26.69 -0.07 28.40
N THR A 70 -25.71 -0.73 29.00
CA THR A 70 -25.72 -2.18 29.21
C THR A 70 -26.71 -2.64 30.28
N SER A 71 -27.28 -1.71 31.06
CA SER A 71 -28.30 -2.04 32.06
C SER A 71 -29.59 -2.56 31.42
N PHE A 72 -29.92 -2.10 30.22
CA PHE A 72 -31.05 -2.61 29.43
C PHE A 72 -30.95 -4.13 29.19
N PHE A 73 -29.75 -4.63 28.89
CA PHE A 73 -29.49 -6.05 28.67
C PHE A 73 -29.53 -6.89 29.96
N SER A 74 -29.50 -6.23 31.12
CA SER A 74 -29.67 -6.88 32.42
C SER A 74 -31.13 -6.90 32.88
N SER A 75 -32.05 -6.28 32.13
CA SER A 75 -33.46 -6.25 32.50
C SER A 75 -34.09 -7.65 32.48
N PRO A 76 -35.00 -7.98 33.42
CA PRO A 76 -35.68 -9.28 33.46
C PRO A 76 -36.44 -9.60 32.17
N GLY A 77 -37.00 -8.58 31.51
CA GLY A 77 -37.66 -8.72 30.22
C GLY A 77 -36.71 -9.13 29.11
N PHE A 78 -35.52 -8.52 29.03
CA PHE A 78 -34.52 -8.88 28.03
C PHE A 78 -33.96 -10.30 28.25
N GLN A 79 -33.73 -10.70 29.51
CA GLN A 79 -33.27 -12.07 29.82
C GLN A 79 -34.31 -13.14 29.46
N SER A 80 -35.59 -12.82 29.61
CA SER A 80 -36.69 -13.70 29.19
C SER A 80 -36.71 -13.93 27.67
N LEU A 81 -36.35 -12.90 26.89
CA LEU A 81 -36.23 -13.00 25.44
C LEU A 81 -34.97 -13.76 25.01
N LYS A 82 -33.85 -13.60 25.74
CA LYS A 82 -32.60 -14.35 25.51
C LYS A 82 -32.78 -15.84 25.75
N ALA A 83 -33.53 -16.20 26.79
CA ALA A 83 -33.82 -17.60 27.09
C ALA A 83 -34.67 -18.24 25.98
N GLY A 84 -35.55 -17.45 25.35
CA GLY A 84 -36.49 -17.91 24.33
C GLY A 84 -37.48 -18.95 24.89
N ALA A 85 -38.70 -18.96 24.39
CA ALA A 85 -39.49 -20.18 24.51
C ALA A 85 -38.74 -21.25 23.71
N GLY A 86 -38.21 -22.27 24.40
CA GLY A 86 -37.49 -23.37 23.75
C GLY A 86 -38.30 -23.82 22.54
N LEU A 87 -37.72 -23.68 21.34
CA LEU A 87 -38.39 -24.04 20.11
C LEU A 87 -38.92 -25.47 20.28
N PRO A 88 -40.22 -25.73 20.04
CA PRO A 88 -40.71 -27.09 20.08
C PRO A 88 -39.83 -27.91 19.14
N GLN A 89 -39.31 -29.04 19.64
CA GLN A 89 -38.50 -29.94 18.82
C GLN A 89 -39.30 -30.21 17.55
N THR A 90 -38.83 -29.68 16.42
CA THR A 90 -39.48 -29.95 15.15
C THR A 90 -39.40 -31.46 14.99
N PRO A 91 -40.54 -32.16 14.83
CA PRO A 91 -40.49 -33.58 14.47
C PRO A 91 -39.63 -33.65 13.22
N SER A 92 -38.55 -34.43 13.26
CA SER A 92 -37.71 -34.68 12.09
C SER A 92 -38.62 -35.22 10.99
N ALA A 93 -39.09 -34.33 10.12
CA ALA A 93 -39.96 -34.69 9.04
C ALA A 93 -39.14 -35.63 8.16
N ARG A 94 -39.61 -36.87 8.01
CA ARG A 94 -39.12 -37.79 6.98
C ARG A 94 -39.06 -37.02 5.67
N GLY A 95 -37.84 -36.76 5.23
CA GLY A 95 -37.50 -35.94 4.08
C GLY A 95 -36.21 -36.45 3.46
N ARG A 96 -35.92 -35.98 2.24
CA ARG A 96 -34.82 -36.49 1.42
C ARG A 96 -33.48 -36.31 2.15
N ASN A 97 -32.66 -37.36 2.10
CA ASN A 97 -31.33 -37.39 2.72
C ASN A 97 -30.51 -36.16 2.28
N ASN A 98 -29.84 -35.48 3.22
CA ASN A 98 -29.08 -34.28 2.94
C ASN A 98 -27.89 -34.61 2.02
N PRO A 99 -27.84 -34.11 0.76
CA PRO A 99 -26.76 -34.43 -0.17
C PRO A 99 -25.43 -33.76 0.21
N PHE A 100 -25.42 -32.88 1.22
CA PHE A 100 -24.23 -32.21 1.75
C PHE A 100 -23.80 -32.72 3.12
N SER A 101 -24.44 -33.77 3.67
CA SER A 101 -23.83 -34.45 4.82
C SER A 101 -22.60 -35.18 4.30
N SER A 102 -21.42 -34.66 4.59
CA SER A 102 -20.16 -35.32 4.26
C SER A 102 -20.16 -36.73 4.85
N LEU A 103 -20.02 -37.73 3.98
CA LEU A 103 -19.80 -39.11 4.40
C LEU A 103 -18.52 -39.13 5.24
N ARG A 104 -18.65 -39.50 6.51
CA ARG A 104 -17.53 -39.90 7.34
C ARG A 104 -17.36 -41.41 7.26
#